data_AF-A0A4W6EJM1-F1
#
_entry.id   AF-A0A4W6EJM1-F1
#
_cell.length_a   1.000
_cell.length_b   1.000
_cell.length_c   1.000
_cell.angle_alpha   90.00
_cell.angle_beta   90.00
_cell.angle_gamma   90.00
#
_symmetry.space_group_name_H-M   'P 1'
#
loop_
_entity.id
_entity.type
_entity.pdbx_description
1 polymer ?
#
loop_
_entity_poly.entity_id
_entity_poly.type
_entity_poly.pdbx_seq_one_letter_code
_entity_poly.pdbx_strand_id
1 'polypeptide(L)'
;MENTPNNRSDVVRKSTEDCAICLDKIQEKKVLKCLHSFCSACIDSVFKFKPACPICNTYHGVYTGNQPNGTMTVMRGWQRLPGFENCGSIVIQYSFPAGIQGPEHPNPGVRYSSTSRTAFLPACEEGEKVLKLLRKAFDRRLIFTIGQSATTGLNNVITWNDIHHKTSIGGGPQCFGYPDPAYLFRVQEELRLKGVTEDD
;
A
#
# COMPACT_ATOMS: atom_id res chain seq x y z
N MET A 1 6.53 38.00 50.99
CA MET A 1 5.73 38.86 50.09
C MET A 1 6.76 39.65 49.29
N GLU A 2 7.01 39.44 48.00
CA GLU A 2 6.36 38.64 46.96
C GLU A 2 7.46 38.02 46.07
N ASN A 3 7.23 36.77 45.70
CA ASN A 3 8.06 36.02 44.76
C ASN A 3 7.76 36.44 43.33
N THR A 4 8.82 36.45 42.53
CA THR A 4 8.92 36.69 41.09
C THR A 4 7.86 35.94 40.25
N PRO A 5 7.19 36.61 39.31
CA PRO A 5 6.56 35.99 38.14
C PRO A 5 7.37 36.36 36.87
N ASN A 6 7.40 35.66 35.76
CA ASN A 6 6.63 34.53 35.30
C ASN A 6 7.40 33.90 34.13
N ASN A 7 7.40 32.58 34.15
CA ASN A 7 7.46 31.64 33.05
C ASN A 7 7.21 32.26 31.64
N ARG A 8 8.27 32.36 30.81
CA ARG A 8 8.12 32.49 29.35
C ARG A 8 8.05 31.08 28.77
N SER A 9 6.83 30.57 28.66
CA SER A 9 6.51 29.49 27.74
C SER A 9 6.65 30.02 26.32
N ASP A 10 7.83 29.83 25.71
CA ASP A 10 8.02 29.95 24.28
C ASP A 10 7.25 28.83 23.60
N VAL A 11 5.95 29.05 23.42
CA VAL A 11 5.16 28.30 22.43
C VAL A 11 5.69 28.75 21.08
N VAL A 12 6.71 28.04 20.58
CA VAL A 12 7.19 28.18 19.21
C VAL A 12 6.00 27.91 18.30
N ARG A 13 5.38 29.00 17.82
CA ARG A 13 4.45 28.95 16.70
C ARG A 13 5.27 28.43 15.52
N LYS A 14 5.16 27.13 15.25
CA LYS A 14 5.77 26.50 14.07
C LYS A 14 5.24 27.29 12.87
N SER A 15 6.09 28.12 12.28
CA SER A 15 5.66 28.98 11.21
C SER A 15 5.30 28.08 10.02
N THR A 16 4.25 28.42 9.27
CA THR A 16 3.90 27.72 8.02
C THR A 16 4.97 27.89 6.91
N GLU A 17 6.12 28.45 7.27
CA GLU A 17 7.27 28.74 6.44
C GLU A 17 8.46 27.82 6.73
N ASP A 18 8.40 26.95 7.75
CA ASP A 18 9.47 26.00 8.06
C ASP A 18 9.27 24.68 7.29
N CYS A 19 10.34 24.20 6.67
CA CYS A 19 10.36 22.97 5.90
C CYS A 19 10.42 21.76 6.84
N ALA A 20 9.43 20.87 6.77
CA ALA A 20 9.39 19.68 7.63
C ALA A 20 10.48 18.62 7.33
N ILE A 21 11.31 18.82 6.30
CA ILE A 21 12.40 17.89 5.92
C ILE A 21 13.73 18.36 6.50
N CYS A 22 14.14 19.61 6.26
CA CYS A 22 15.40 20.15 6.78
C CYS A 22 15.25 20.91 8.11
N LEU A 23 14.02 21.19 8.53
CA LEU A 23 13.66 21.92 9.74
C LEU A 23 14.07 23.41 9.74
N ASP A 24 14.48 23.94 8.58
CA ASP A 24 14.78 25.36 8.35
C ASP A 24 13.68 26.06 7.54
N LYS A 25 13.77 27.39 7.40
CA LYS A 25 12.90 28.16 6.51
C LYS A 25 12.92 27.63 5.09
N ILE A 26 11.74 27.50 4.49
CA ILE A 26 11.56 26.99 3.13
C ILE A 26 12.33 27.87 2.12
N GLN A 27 13.28 27.25 1.43
CA GLN A 27 14.00 27.81 0.29
C GLN A 27 13.40 27.27 -1.01
N GLU A 28 13.15 28.11 -2.01
CA GLU A 28 12.54 27.70 -3.29
C GLU A 28 11.26 26.87 -3.07
N LYS A 29 10.23 27.53 -2.54
CA LYS A 29 8.99 26.88 -2.09
C LYS A 29 8.35 26.05 -3.20
N LYS A 30 8.21 24.74 -2.95
CA LYS A 30 7.43 23.83 -3.76
C LYS A 30 6.17 23.40 -3.01
N VAL A 31 5.01 23.65 -3.61
CA VAL A 31 3.69 23.29 -3.05
C VAL A 31 3.19 22.03 -3.75
N LEU A 32 2.86 21.01 -2.96
CA LEU A 32 2.34 19.73 -3.47
C LEU A 32 0.82 19.81 -3.72
N LYS A 33 0.25 18.81 -4.42
CA LYS A 33 -1.22 18.72 -4.63
C LYS A 33 -2.00 18.65 -3.31
N CYS A 34 -1.39 18.12 -2.24
CA CYS A 34 -1.95 18.07 -0.90
C CYS A 34 -1.73 19.38 -0.11
N LEU A 35 -1.33 20.46 -0.78
CA LEU A 35 -1.11 21.82 -0.26
C LEU A 35 0.02 21.99 0.78
N HIS A 36 0.69 20.90 1.18
CA HIS A 36 1.91 20.95 1.96
C HIS A 36 3.08 21.54 1.16
N SER A 37 3.93 22.33 1.84
CA SER A 37 5.04 23.07 1.24
C SER A 37 6.38 22.63 1.81
N PHE A 38 7.40 22.56 0.96
CA PHE A 38 8.76 22.16 1.31
C PHE A 38 9.78 22.97 0.49
N CYS A 39 11.06 22.92 0.87
CA CYS A 39 12.12 23.35 -0.06
C CYS A 39 12.12 22.44 -1.29
N SER A 40 12.27 22.99 -2.50
CA SER A 40 12.26 22.18 -3.74
C SER A 40 13.30 21.05 -3.68
N ALA A 41 14.55 21.37 -3.34
CA ALA A 41 15.62 20.38 -3.23
C ALA A 41 15.31 19.28 -2.20
N CYS A 42 14.68 19.63 -1.06
CA CYS A 42 14.33 18.67 -0.02
C CYS A 42 13.27 17.67 -0.52
N ILE A 43 12.17 18.17 -1.10
CA ILE A 43 11.09 17.29 -1.54
C ILE A 43 11.48 16.48 -2.78
N ASP A 44 12.28 17.03 -3.68
CA ASP A 44 12.80 16.31 -4.85
C ASP A 44 13.73 15.16 -4.43
N SER A 45 14.52 15.34 -3.37
CA SER A 45 15.33 14.27 -2.79
C SER A 45 14.45 13.13 -2.23
N VAL A 46 13.38 13.46 -1.50
CA VAL A 46 12.43 12.45 -1.00
C VAL A 46 11.76 11.69 -2.15
N PHE A 47 11.32 12.40 -3.18
CA PHE A 47 10.60 11.81 -4.30
C PHE A 47 11.43 10.85 -5.16
N LYS A 48 12.77 10.93 -5.11
CA LYS A 48 13.65 9.91 -5.72
C LYS A 48 13.46 8.51 -5.13
N PHE A 49 13.04 8.43 -3.86
CA PHE A 49 12.85 7.15 -3.17
C PHE A 49 11.38 6.78 -3.01
N LYS A 50 10.56 7.77 -2.60
CA LYS A 50 9.12 7.59 -2.41
C LYS A 50 8.42 8.88 -2.82
N PRO A 51 7.63 8.88 -3.90
CA PRO A 51 6.92 10.08 -4.36
C PRO A 51 5.67 10.32 -3.49
N ALA A 52 5.84 10.47 -2.18
CA ALA A 52 4.77 10.71 -1.23
C ALA A 52 5.13 11.88 -0.30
N CYS A 53 4.14 12.70 0.02
CA CYS A 53 4.30 13.83 0.92
C CYS A 53 4.77 13.37 2.33
N PRO A 54 5.88 13.90 2.87
CA PRO A 54 6.34 13.54 4.23
C PRO A 54 5.37 13.85 5.37
N ILE A 55 4.39 14.74 5.15
CA ILE A 55 3.44 15.17 6.19
C ILE A 55 2.18 14.31 6.19
N CYS A 56 1.62 14.00 5.01
CA CYS A 56 0.32 13.34 4.89
C CYS A 56 0.33 12.06 4.06
N ASN A 57 1.49 11.65 3.53
CA ASN A 57 1.68 10.45 2.72
C ASN A 57 0.88 10.42 1.40
N THR A 58 0.30 11.55 0.96
CA THR A 58 -0.32 11.68 -0.36
C THR A 58 0.72 11.47 -1.45
N TYR A 59 0.44 10.60 -2.43
CA TYR A 59 1.36 10.32 -3.53
C TYR A 59 1.33 11.42 -4.61
N HIS A 60 2.50 11.74 -5.14
CA HIS A 60 2.76 12.79 -6.15
C HIS A 60 3.56 12.21 -7.32
N GLY A 61 2.99 11.20 -7.98
CA GLY A 61 3.60 10.46 -9.08
C GLY A 61 3.14 9.01 -9.06
N VAL A 62 3.53 8.24 -10.07
CA VAL A 62 3.25 6.80 -10.10
C VAL A 62 4.31 6.10 -9.25
N TYR A 63 3.88 5.50 -8.14
CA TYR A 63 4.73 4.62 -7.35
C TYR A 63 4.60 3.18 -7.86
N THR A 64 5.74 2.57 -8.18
CA THR A 64 5.81 1.17 -8.60
C THR A 64 6.61 0.37 -7.60
N GLY A 65 6.16 -0.84 -7.29
CA GLY A 65 6.87 -1.75 -6.40
C GLY A 65 7.86 -2.66 -7.13
N ASN A 66 8.31 -3.69 -6.42
CA ASN A 66 9.27 -4.69 -6.89
C ASN A 66 8.65 -6.11 -7.00
N GLN A 67 7.33 -6.22 -7.19
CA GLN A 67 6.70 -7.50 -7.52
C GLN A 67 7.37 -8.14 -8.74
N PRO A 68 7.74 -9.44 -8.71
CA PRO A 68 8.25 -10.13 -9.89
C PRO A 68 7.24 -10.21 -11.04
N ASN A 69 7.70 -10.50 -12.26
CA ASN A 69 6.80 -10.70 -13.39
C ASN A 69 5.92 -11.95 -13.16
N GLY A 70 4.61 -11.80 -13.34
CA GLY A 70 3.62 -12.86 -13.16
C GLY A 70 2.29 -12.48 -13.80
N THR A 71 1.27 -13.28 -13.54
CA THR A 71 -0.08 -13.07 -14.07
C THR A 71 -1.11 -12.92 -12.96
N MET A 72 -2.17 -12.17 -13.26
CA MET A 72 -3.37 -12.04 -12.44
C MET A 72 -4.57 -12.34 -13.32
N THR A 73 -5.24 -13.47 -13.10
CA THR A 73 -6.47 -13.85 -13.82
C THR A 73 -7.67 -13.69 -12.89
N VAL A 74 -8.84 -13.41 -13.48
CA VAL A 74 -10.07 -13.17 -12.73
C VAL A 74 -11.19 -14.01 -13.33
N MET A 75 -11.91 -14.70 -12.45
CA MET A 75 -13.09 -15.48 -12.78
C MET A 75 -14.25 -15.02 -11.90
N ARG A 76 -15.46 -15.01 -12.44
CA ARG A 76 -16.68 -14.71 -11.68
C ARG A 76 -17.49 -15.98 -11.52
N GLY A 77 -18.04 -16.17 -10.33
CA GLY A 77 -18.82 -17.35 -9.97
C GLY A 77 -20.09 -16.99 -9.21
N TRP A 78 -21.04 -17.92 -9.20
CA TRP A 78 -22.32 -17.78 -8.51
C TRP A 78 -22.24 -18.09 -7.02
N GLN A 79 -21.12 -18.67 -6.56
CA GLN A 79 -20.89 -18.98 -5.16
C GLN A 79 -20.90 -17.70 -4.33
N ARG A 80 -21.79 -17.66 -3.33
CA ARG A 80 -21.92 -16.56 -2.38
C ARG A 80 -20.86 -16.68 -1.29
N LEU A 81 -20.33 -15.54 -0.85
CA LEU A 81 -19.43 -15.47 0.30
C LEU A 81 -20.25 -15.16 1.57
N PRO A 82 -19.90 -15.74 2.73
CA PRO A 82 -20.53 -15.39 4.00
C PRO A 82 -20.52 -13.87 4.26
N GLY A 83 -21.68 -13.28 4.54
CA GLY A 83 -21.88 -11.84 4.71
C GLY A 83 -22.18 -11.08 3.41
N PHE A 84 -22.27 -11.78 2.27
CA PHE A 84 -22.57 -11.23 0.95
C PHE A 84 -23.56 -12.12 0.18
N GLU A 85 -24.71 -12.41 0.79
CA GLU A 85 -25.69 -13.39 0.31
C GLU A 85 -26.40 -12.96 -0.99
N ASN A 86 -26.37 -11.67 -1.32
CA ASN A 86 -27.08 -11.09 -2.46
C ASN A 86 -26.24 -11.01 -3.74
N CYS A 87 -24.97 -11.45 -3.71
CA CYS A 87 -24.08 -11.39 -4.86
C CYS A 87 -23.21 -12.65 -4.99
N GLY A 88 -22.67 -12.90 -6.17
CA GLY A 88 -21.73 -14.00 -6.41
C GLY A 88 -20.34 -13.70 -5.81
N SER A 89 -19.32 -14.34 -6.35
CA SER A 89 -17.93 -14.11 -5.97
C SER A 89 -17.04 -13.88 -7.18
N ILE A 90 -15.95 -13.20 -6.94
CA ILE A 90 -14.85 -12.96 -7.85
C ILE A 90 -13.67 -13.74 -7.30
N VAL A 91 -13.12 -14.65 -8.11
CA VAL A 91 -11.92 -15.41 -7.82
C VAL A 91 -10.77 -14.77 -8.57
N ILE A 92 -9.75 -14.34 -7.83
CA ILE A 92 -8.52 -13.76 -8.37
C ILE A 92 -7.42 -14.80 -8.21
N GLN A 93 -6.79 -15.20 -9.30
CA GLN A 93 -5.66 -16.11 -9.28
C GLN A 93 -4.39 -15.39 -9.71
N TYR A 94 -3.39 -15.43 -8.84
CA TYR A 94 -2.05 -14.94 -9.11
C TYR A 94 -1.12 -16.10 -9.39
N SER A 95 -0.28 -15.98 -10.41
CA SER A 95 0.73 -16.99 -10.75
C SER A 95 2.06 -16.34 -11.09
N PHE A 96 3.12 -16.80 -10.44
CA PHE A 96 4.48 -16.32 -10.64
C PHE A 96 5.41 -17.49 -10.92
N PRO A 97 6.18 -17.46 -12.02
CA PRO A 97 7.24 -18.43 -12.25
C PRO A 97 8.40 -18.22 -11.26
N ALA A 98 9.27 -19.23 -11.15
CA ALA A 98 10.53 -19.09 -10.45
C ALA A 98 11.46 -18.15 -11.23
N GLY A 99 12.39 -17.51 -10.55
CA GLY A 99 13.28 -16.57 -11.20
C GLY A 99 14.51 -16.20 -10.38
N ILE A 100 15.21 -15.18 -10.86
CA ILE A 100 16.39 -14.59 -10.23
C ILE A 100 16.04 -13.18 -9.78
N GLN A 101 16.45 -12.82 -8.56
CA GLN A 101 16.29 -11.47 -8.02
C GLN A 101 17.04 -10.45 -8.87
N GLY A 102 16.31 -9.48 -9.41
CA GLY A 102 16.87 -8.29 -10.05
C GLY A 102 17.47 -7.27 -9.05
N PRO A 103 18.06 -6.17 -9.54
CA PRO A 103 18.69 -5.14 -8.71
C PRO A 103 17.76 -4.45 -7.70
N GLU A 104 16.45 -4.48 -7.94
CA GLU A 104 15.42 -3.90 -7.07
C GLU A 104 15.02 -4.78 -5.87
N HIS A 105 15.52 -6.02 -5.82
CA HIS A 105 15.19 -6.99 -4.79
C HIS A 105 16.29 -7.07 -3.71
N PRO A 106 15.98 -7.63 -2.53
CA PRO A 106 16.92 -7.64 -1.40
C PRO A 106 18.27 -8.30 -1.67
N ASN A 107 18.30 -9.37 -2.47
CA ASN A 107 19.52 -10.14 -2.76
C ASN A 107 19.67 -10.36 -4.28
N PRO A 108 20.15 -9.37 -5.04
CA PRO A 108 20.30 -9.49 -6.49
C PRO A 108 21.15 -10.72 -6.88
N GLY A 109 20.72 -11.45 -7.91
CA GLY A 109 21.37 -12.69 -8.37
C GLY A 109 20.93 -13.96 -7.62
N VAL A 110 20.24 -13.85 -6.49
CA VAL A 110 19.73 -15.01 -5.74
C VAL A 110 18.41 -15.51 -6.33
N ARG A 111 18.21 -16.83 -6.34
CA ARG A 111 16.97 -17.45 -6.84
C ARG A 111 15.78 -17.23 -5.91
N TYR A 112 14.59 -17.24 -6.48
CA TYR A 112 13.32 -17.42 -5.77
C TYR A 112 12.45 -18.46 -6.50
N SER A 113 11.65 -19.19 -5.73
CA SER A 113 10.76 -20.24 -6.26
C SER A 113 9.47 -19.65 -6.84
N SER A 114 8.82 -20.42 -7.72
CA SER A 114 7.48 -20.08 -8.22
C SER A 114 6.45 -20.07 -7.09
N THR A 115 5.36 -19.35 -7.29
CA THR A 115 4.22 -19.36 -6.37
C THR A 115 2.90 -19.15 -7.11
N SER A 116 1.82 -19.60 -6.50
CA SER A 116 0.46 -19.30 -6.96
C SER A 116 -0.42 -19.03 -5.75
N ARG A 117 -1.33 -18.07 -5.88
CA ARG A 117 -2.25 -17.70 -4.79
C ARG A 117 -3.62 -17.41 -5.34
N THR A 118 -4.63 -17.79 -4.58
CA THR A 118 -6.03 -17.51 -4.88
C THR A 118 -6.59 -16.56 -3.83
N ALA A 119 -7.36 -15.58 -4.28
CA ALA A 119 -8.06 -14.65 -3.43
C ALA A 119 -9.52 -14.48 -3.87
N PHE A 120 -10.36 -14.00 -2.95
CA PHE A 120 -11.81 -13.92 -3.13
C PHE A 120 -12.34 -12.52 -2.79
N LEU A 121 -13.18 -11.98 -3.67
CA LEU A 121 -14.02 -10.80 -3.42
C LEU A 121 -15.48 -11.15 -3.63
N PRO A 122 -16.44 -10.49 -2.95
CA PRO A 122 -17.84 -10.55 -3.34
C PRO A 122 -18.03 -9.88 -4.71
N ALA A 123 -18.89 -10.43 -5.56
CA ALA A 123 -19.23 -9.84 -6.86
C ALA A 123 -20.35 -8.78 -6.73
N CYS A 124 -20.20 -7.87 -5.77
CA CYS A 124 -21.03 -6.68 -5.60
C CYS A 124 -20.31 -5.44 -6.14
N GLU A 125 -21.00 -4.31 -6.17
CA GLU A 125 -20.45 -3.02 -6.61
C GLU A 125 -19.12 -2.68 -5.89
N GLU A 126 -19.10 -2.80 -4.56
CA GLU A 126 -17.91 -2.51 -3.76
C GLU A 126 -16.77 -3.49 -4.04
N GLY A 127 -17.07 -4.77 -4.24
CA GLY A 127 -16.07 -5.78 -4.59
C GLY A 127 -15.48 -5.58 -5.98
N GLU A 128 -16.28 -5.16 -6.96
CA GLU A 128 -15.80 -4.80 -8.30
C GLU A 128 -14.92 -3.54 -8.27
N LYS A 129 -15.23 -2.57 -7.39
CA LYS A 129 -14.38 -1.41 -7.14
C LYS A 129 -13.02 -1.82 -6.56
N VAL A 130 -13.01 -2.67 -5.54
CA VAL A 130 -11.76 -3.24 -4.99
C VAL A 130 -10.99 -3.99 -6.07
N LEU A 131 -11.66 -4.79 -6.92
CA LEU A 131 -11.00 -5.52 -8.01
C LEU A 131 -10.26 -4.58 -8.97
N LYS A 132 -10.88 -3.46 -9.37
CA LYS A 132 -10.24 -2.46 -10.26
C LYS A 132 -8.96 -1.90 -9.62
N LEU A 133 -9.01 -1.57 -8.33
CA LEU A 133 -7.85 -1.07 -7.59
C LEU A 133 -6.77 -2.14 -7.45
N LEU A 134 -7.12 -3.39 -7.18
CA LEU A 134 -6.16 -4.51 -7.12
C LEU A 134 -5.48 -4.74 -8.48
N ARG A 135 -6.21 -4.60 -9.59
CA ARG A 135 -5.63 -4.66 -10.94
C ARG A 135 -4.58 -3.57 -11.13
N LYS A 136 -4.94 -2.33 -10.82
CA LYS A 136 -4.05 -1.17 -10.89
C LYS A 136 -2.81 -1.34 -10.00
N ALA A 137 -2.98 -1.86 -8.78
CA ALA A 137 -1.88 -2.19 -7.89
C ALA A 137 -0.98 -3.31 -8.44
N PHE A 138 -1.56 -4.34 -9.07
CA PHE A 138 -0.80 -5.42 -9.71
C PHE A 138 0.03 -4.90 -10.88
N ASP A 139 -0.55 -4.06 -11.75
CA ASP A 139 0.13 -3.43 -12.88
C ASP A 139 1.27 -2.50 -12.42
N ARG A 140 1.08 -1.85 -11.26
CA ARG A 140 2.11 -1.05 -10.58
C ARG A 140 3.10 -1.89 -9.76
N ARG A 141 3.06 -3.23 -9.86
CA ARG A 141 3.98 -4.14 -9.13
C ARG A 141 3.91 -4.02 -7.60
N LEU A 142 2.73 -3.73 -7.05
CA LEU A 142 2.52 -3.42 -5.62
C LEU A 142 1.89 -4.55 -4.79
N ILE A 143 1.30 -5.59 -5.39
CA ILE A 143 0.58 -6.64 -4.64
C ILE A 143 1.56 -7.58 -3.92
N PHE A 144 2.66 -7.91 -4.59
CA PHE A 144 3.69 -8.81 -4.09
C PHE A 144 5.06 -8.15 -4.00
N THR A 145 5.97 -8.81 -3.30
CA THR A 145 7.39 -8.47 -3.21
C THR A 145 8.21 -9.74 -3.03
N ILE A 146 9.55 -9.63 -3.09
CA ILE A 146 10.45 -10.70 -2.64
C ILE A 146 10.97 -10.31 -1.27
N GLY A 147 10.83 -11.21 -0.30
CA GLY A 147 11.29 -10.97 1.06
C GLY A 147 11.19 -12.21 1.93
N GLN A 148 10.93 -11.96 3.22
CA GLN A 148 10.69 -13.01 4.20
C GLN A 148 9.19 -13.33 4.27
N SER A 149 8.84 -14.61 4.23
CA SER A 149 7.48 -15.07 4.49
C SER A 149 7.15 -14.94 5.98
N ALA A 150 6.10 -14.20 6.31
CA ALA A 150 5.64 -14.04 7.69
C ALA A 150 5.19 -15.37 8.34
N THR A 151 4.69 -16.31 7.54
CA THR A 151 4.15 -17.59 8.04
C THR A 151 5.23 -18.66 8.21
N THR A 152 6.21 -18.70 7.31
CA THR A 152 7.22 -19.77 7.28
C THR A 152 8.63 -19.31 7.67
N GLY A 153 8.87 -18.00 7.77
CA GLY A 153 10.18 -17.41 8.04
C GLY A 153 11.19 -17.52 6.90
N LEU A 154 10.81 -18.15 5.77
CA LEU A 154 11.69 -18.34 4.62
C LEU A 154 12.00 -17.02 3.93
N ASN A 155 13.28 -16.79 3.64
CA ASN A 155 13.77 -15.64 2.87
C ASN A 155 13.79 -15.94 1.36
N ASN A 156 13.91 -14.89 0.55
CA ASN A 156 14.02 -14.97 -0.91
C ASN A 156 12.80 -15.63 -1.57
N VAL A 157 11.60 -15.37 -1.03
CA VAL A 157 10.34 -15.89 -1.55
C VAL A 157 9.38 -14.77 -1.91
N ILE A 158 8.47 -15.07 -2.84
CA ILE A 158 7.39 -14.17 -3.23
C ILE A 158 6.34 -14.12 -2.11
N THR A 159 6.17 -12.95 -1.52
CA THR A 159 5.25 -12.70 -0.39
C THR A 159 4.33 -11.52 -0.68
N TRP A 160 3.21 -11.44 0.04
CA TRP A 160 2.30 -10.30 -0.01
C TRP A 160 3.01 -9.01 0.43
N ASN A 161 2.61 -7.87 -0.13
CA ASN A 161 3.22 -6.56 0.12
C ASN A 161 2.22 -5.58 0.77
N ASP A 162 1.77 -5.92 1.98
CA ASP A 162 0.87 -5.14 2.85
C ASP A 162 -0.53 -4.82 2.29
N ILE A 163 -0.95 -5.49 1.21
CA ILE A 163 -2.32 -5.44 0.69
C ILE A 163 -2.97 -6.79 0.97
N HIS A 164 -3.86 -6.82 1.97
CA HIS A 164 -4.45 -8.05 2.45
C HIS A 164 -5.48 -8.61 1.47
N HIS A 165 -5.34 -9.91 1.21
CA HIS A 165 -6.25 -10.67 0.36
C HIS A 165 -7.00 -11.69 1.20
N LYS A 166 -8.27 -11.94 0.83
CA LYS A 166 -9.03 -13.05 1.40
C LYS A 166 -8.70 -14.33 0.66
N THR A 167 -7.86 -15.17 1.24
CA THR A 167 -7.42 -16.44 0.65
C THR A 167 -8.30 -17.63 1.03
N SER A 168 -9.32 -17.40 1.87
CA SER A 168 -10.35 -18.38 2.22
C SER A 168 -11.74 -17.80 2.00
N ILE A 169 -12.70 -18.63 1.63
CA ILE A 169 -14.12 -18.25 1.57
C ILE A 169 -14.82 -18.30 2.94
N GLY A 170 -14.16 -18.86 3.96
CA GLY A 170 -14.74 -19.12 5.28
C GLY A 170 -13.72 -18.96 6.42
N GLY A 171 -14.16 -19.11 7.67
CA GLY A 171 -13.30 -19.05 8.86
C GLY A 171 -13.01 -17.64 9.38
N GLY A 172 -13.65 -16.62 8.80
CA GLY A 172 -13.55 -15.23 9.24
C GLY A 172 -12.13 -14.64 9.10
N PRO A 173 -11.87 -13.47 9.72
CA PRO A 173 -10.63 -12.73 9.53
C PRO A 173 -9.38 -13.51 9.94
N GLN A 174 -9.46 -14.34 10.99
CA GLN A 174 -8.33 -15.12 11.51
C GLN A 174 -7.84 -16.18 10.52
N CYS A 175 -8.71 -16.70 9.67
CA CYS A 175 -8.36 -17.64 8.59
C CYS A 175 -8.19 -16.95 7.24
N PHE A 176 -8.01 -15.62 7.23
CA PHE A 176 -7.95 -14.82 6.01
C PHE A 176 -9.19 -15.01 5.11
N GLY A 177 -10.36 -15.22 5.73
CA GLY A 177 -11.60 -15.50 5.02
C GLY A 177 -12.79 -14.67 5.46
N TYR A 178 -13.97 -15.13 5.07
CA TYR A 178 -15.26 -14.49 5.32
C TYR A 178 -16.04 -15.25 6.42
N PRO A 179 -17.01 -14.62 7.10
CA PRO A 179 -17.40 -13.21 6.97
C PRO A 179 -16.35 -12.27 7.58
N ASP A 180 -16.17 -11.10 6.97
CA ASP A 180 -15.34 -10.00 7.48
C ASP A 180 -15.93 -8.67 6.99
N PRO A 181 -16.86 -8.06 7.75
CA PRO A 181 -17.60 -6.88 7.28
C PRO A 181 -16.71 -5.65 7.06
N ALA A 182 -15.55 -5.59 7.71
CA ALA A 182 -14.63 -4.46 7.57
C ALA A 182 -13.61 -4.65 6.43
N TYR A 183 -13.55 -5.82 5.79
CA TYR A 183 -12.48 -6.14 4.84
C TYR A 183 -12.42 -5.18 3.64
N LEU A 184 -13.53 -4.96 2.94
CA LEU A 184 -13.55 -4.14 1.72
C LEU A 184 -13.11 -2.70 2.00
N PHE A 185 -13.47 -2.16 3.16
CA PHE A 185 -13.00 -0.85 3.60
C PHE A 185 -11.49 -0.87 3.89
N ARG A 186 -11.01 -1.84 4.69
CA ARG A 186 -9.59 -1.94 5.06
C ARG A 186 -8.67 -2.10 3.84
N VAL A 187 -9.02 -2.96 2.88
CA VAL A 187 -8.18 -3.19 1.69
C VAL A 187 -8.09 -1.96 0.80
N GLN A 188 -9.16 -1.17 0.71
CA GLN A 188 -9.11 0.12 -0.01
C GLN A 188 -8.17 1.11 0.69
N GLU A 189 -8.16 1.12 2.02
CA GLU A 189 -7.24 1.97 2.78
C GLU A 189 -5.79 1.53 2.59
N GLU A 190 -5.52 0.23 2.60
CA GLU A 190 -4.20 -0.33 2.28
C GLU A 190 -3.73 0.04 0.87
N LEU A 191 -4.63 -0.06 -0.12
CA LEU A 191 -4.38 0.36 -1.50
C LEU A 191 -4.10 1.87 -1.58
N ARG A 192 -4.89 2.69 -0.90
CA ARG A 192 -4.69 4.15 -0.82
C ARG A 192 -3.33 4.48 -0.20
N LEU A 193 -2.93 3.78 0.86
CA LEU A 193 -1.63 3.94 1.52
C LEU A 193 -0.45 3.51 0.63
N LYS A 194 -0.68 2.68 -0.39
CA LYS A 194 0.27 2.34 -1.46
C LYS A 194 0.17 3.26 -2.69
N GLY A 195 -0.65 4.32 -2.63
CA GLY A 195 -0.82 5.28 -3.71
C GLY A 195 -1.72 4.80 -4.85
N VAL A 196 -2.65 3.88 -4.56
CA VAL A 196 -3.61 3.34 -5.52
C VAL A 196 -5.00 3.84 -5.15
N THR A 197 -5.49 4.82 -5.89
CA THR A 197 -6.82 5.41 -5.75
C THR A 197 -7.61 5.31 -7.06
N GLU A 198 -8.88 5.69 -7.05
CA GLU A 198 -9.73 5.73 -8.25
C GLU A 198 -9.33 6.86 -9.21
N ASP A 199 -8.72 7.93 -8.70
CA ASP A 199 -8.50 9.20 -9.41
C ASP A 199 -7.26 9.26 -10.33
N ASP A 200 -6.64 8.12 -10.68
CA ASP A 200 -5.59 8.08 -11.73
C ASP A 200 -5.94 7.19 -12.92
#